data_AF-A0A076L2A3-F1
#
_entry.id   AF-A0A076L2A3-F1
#
_cell.length_a   1.000
_cell.length_b   1.000
_cell.length_c   1.000
_cell.angle_alpha   90.00
_cell.angle_beta   90.00
_cell.angle_gamma   90.00
#
_symmetry.space_group_name_H-M   'P 1'
#
loop_
_entity.id
_entity.type
_entity.pdbx_description
1 polymer ?
#
loop_
_entity_poly.entity_id
_entity_poly.type
_entity_poly.pdbx_seq_one_letter_code
_entity_poly.pdbx_strand_id
1 'polypeptide(L)'
;IESHGTGTLAGDPVEAEAISDAFFGIGNGNDDGSENKRSISDSPLHVGSIKTVAGHTEGTAELAGIIKLSLALQNKTIPPNMLFDSLMPRQELPWFPFVFSAGSQRSMKNILRNYSSHLKENKDTSLSNLAWTLHSRKTLLGLGASFAAAGMDQLITKLDAASESPNDVGTHGSSVKRQPKILAVFSGHGAQGIRASGRA
;
A
#
# COMPACT_ATOMS: atom_id res chain seq x y z
N ILE A 1 9.86 -8.63 19.09
CA ILE A 1 9.17 -7.36 18.77
C ILE A 1 7.69 -7.59 18.88
N GLU A 2 7.03 -6.78 19.71
CA GLU A 2 5.57 -6.66 19.67
C GLU A 2 5.22 -5.65 18.57
N SER A 3 4.76 -6.13 17.43
CA SER A 3 4.47 -5.32 16.25
C SER A 3 3.07 -4.71 16.31
N HIS A 4 2.83 -3.70 15.49
CA HIS A 4 1.50 -3.18 15.27
C HIS A 4 0.62 -4.27 14.67
N GLY A 5 1.08 -4.97 13.62
CA GLY A 5 0.54 -6.26 13.14
C GLY A 5 -0.98 -6.29 13.08
N THR A 6 -1.56 -5.44 12.23
CA THR A 6 -3.01 -5.25 12.09
C THR A 6 -3.67 -6.27 11.17
N GLY A 7 -2.91 -7.17 10.54
CA GLY A 7 -3.45 -8.14 9.59
C GLY A 7 -3.79 -7.51 8.25
N THR A 8 -3.16 -6.38 7.92
CA THR A 8 -3.47 -5.61 6.72
C THR A 8 -2.54 -5.99 5.58
N LEU A 9 -3.12 -6.30 4.41
CA LEU A 9 -2.36 -6.71 3.21
C LEU A 9 -1.31 -5.68 2.75
N ALA A 10 -1.52 -4.39 3.03
CA ALA A 10 -0.59 -3.33 2.66
C ALA A 10 0.35 -2.90 3.80
N GLY A 11 -0.11 -2.93 5.06
CA GLY A 11 0.66 -2.44 6.20
C GLY A 11 1.67 -3.46 6.72
N ASP A 12 1.28 -4.73 6.77
CA ASP A 12 2.10 -5.79 7.37
C ASP A 12 3.41 -6.03 6.59
N PRO A 13 3.44 -6.00 5.23
CA PRO A 13 4.69 -6.08 4.48
C PRO A 13 5.63 -4.89 4.73
N VAL A 14 5.09 -3.67 4.85
CA VAL A 14 5.88 -2.46 5.12
C VAL A 14 6.47 -2.49 6.53
N GLU A 15 5.70 -2.98 7.51
CA GLU A 15 6.17 -3.15 8.88
C GLU A 15 7.28 -4.22 8.97
N ALA A 16 7.14 -5.33 8.26
CA ALA A 16 8.17 -6.37 8.20
C ALA A 16 9.46 -5.87 7.54
N GLU A 17 9.36 -5.08 6.46
CA GLU A 17 10.49 -4.45 5.79
C GLU A 17 11.21 -3.47 6.71
N ALA A 18 10.49 -2.59 7.40
CA ALA A 18 11.07 -1.66 8.38
C ALA A 18 11.79 -2.38 9.54
N ILE A 19 11.24 -3.49 10.03
CA ILE A 19 11.90 -4.33 11.05
C ILE A 19 13.15 -4.98 10.47
N SER A 20 13.09 -5.49 9.24
CA SER A 20 14.24 -6.09 8.57
C SER A 20 15.40 -5.09 8.45
N ASP A 21 15.09 -3.87 8.02
CA ASP A 21 16.06 -2.81 7.82
C ASP A 21 16.68 -2.35 9.13
N ALA A 22 15.85 -2.12 10.15
CA ALA A 22 16.32 -1.61 11.44
C ALA A 22 17.20 -2.62 12.21
N PHE A 23 16.90 -3.93 12.12
CA PHE A 23 17.58 -4.94 12.93
C PHE A 23 18.66 -5.72 12.17
N PHE A 24 18.54 -5.84 10.85
CA PHE A 24 19.45 -6.62 10.02
C PHE A 24 20.14 -5.81 8.92
N GLY A 25 19.70 -4.58 8.61
CA GLY A 25 20.35 -3.71 7.62
C GLY A 25 20.25 -4.23 6.18
N ILE A 26 19.20 -5.00 5.85
CA ILE A 26 19.07 -5.71 4.57
C ILE A 26 18.41 -4.82 3.48
N GLY A 27 17.74 -3.73 3.85
CA GLY A 27 17.12 -2.80 2.92
C GLY A 27 18.11 -1.89 2.22
N ASN A 28 18.07 -1.93 0.89
CA ASN A 28 18.88 -1.19 -0.08
C ASN A 28 20.32 -1.69 -0.22
N GLY A 29 20.50 -2.80 -0.96
CA GLY A 29 21.52 -3.00 -2.02
C GLY A 29 22.98 -2.66 -1.76
N ASN A 30 23.36 -2.27 -0.55
CA ASN A 30 24.71 -1.91 -0.18
C ASN A 30 25.36 -3.18 0.35
N ASP A 31 25.87 -3.98 -0.59
CA ASP A 31 26.98 -4.90 -0.37
C ASP A 31 28.24 -4.10 0.02
N ASP A 32 28.17 -3.33 1.10
CA ASP A 32 29.34 -2.88 1.83
C ASP A 32 29.66 -3.99 2.83
N GLY A 33 30.76 -4.69 2.59
CA GLY A 33 31.27 -5.83 3.35
C GLY A 33 31.67 -5.52 4.80
N SER A 34 30.82 -4.79 5.53
CA SER A 34 30.98 -4.50 6.94
C SER A 34 30.48 -5.67 7.80
N GLU A 35 31.33 -6.06 8.74
CA GLU A 35 31.38 -7.32 9.47
C GLU A 35 30.26 -7.52 10.52
N ASN A 36 29.04 -7.02 10.28
CA ASN A 36 27.94 -7.10 11.24
C ASN A 36 26.66 -7.72 10.66
N LYS A 37 26.79 -8.59 9.64
CA LYS A 37 25.73 -9.55 9.27
C LYS A 37 25.61 -10.57 10.40
N ARG A 38 24.85 -10.26 11.44
CA ARG A 38 24.33 -11.27 12.37
C ARG A 38 23.64 -12.31 11.52
N SER A 39 24.26 -13.47 11.35
CA SER A 39 23.68 -14.56 10.58
C SER A 39 22.27 -14.81 11.13
N ILE A 40 21.27 -14.68 10.26
CA ILE A 40 19.86 -14.94 10.58
C ILE A 40 19.70 -16.34 11.23
N SER A 41 20.68 -17.23 11.04
CA SER A 41 20.73 -18.58 11.60
C SER A 41 20.93 -18.65 13.12
N ASP A 42 21.66 -17.72 13.74
CA ASP A 42 22.17 -17.94 15.10
C ASP A 42 21.27 -17.35 16.19
N SER A 43 20.38 -16.42 15.85
CA SER A 43 19.43 -15.79 16.78
C SER A 43 18.26 -15.14 16.04
N PRO A 44 17.18 -15.88 15.71
CA PRO A 44 16.05 -15.30 15.00
C PRO A 44 15.34 -14.25 15.85
N LEU A 45 15.02 -13.11 15.23
CA LEU A 45 14.23 -12.06 15.85
C LEU A 45 12.75 -12.47 15.83
N HIS A 46 12.19 -12.74 17.00
CA HIS A 46 10.80 -13.14 17.12
C HIS A 46 9.90 -11.91 17.01
N VAL A 47 8.98 -11.90 16.06
CA VAL A 47 8.00 -10.82 15.85
C VAL A 47 6.59 -11.38 16.05
N GLY A 48 5.73 -10.64 16.73
CA GLY A 48 4.34 -11.02 16.92
C GLY A 48 3.48 -9.85 17.34
N SER A 49 2.16 -10.03 17.28
CA SER A 49 1.17 -9.01 17.62
C SER A 49 0.06 -9.61 18.46
N ILE A 50 -0.26 -9.00 19.61
CA ILE A 50 -1.36 -9.41 20.49
C ILE A 50 -2.71 -9.32 19.79
N LYS A 51 -2.81 -8.51 18.73
CA LYS A 51 -4.05 -8.35 17.95
C LYS A 51 -4.47 -9.65 17.27
N THR A 52 -3.53 -10.58 17.07
CA THR A 52 -3.82 -11.93 16.57
C THR A 52 -4.62 -12.78 17.57
N VAL A 53 -4.51 -12.50 18.88
CA VAL A 53 -5.15 -13.26 19.96
C VAL A 53 -6.35 -12.52 20.55
N ALA A 54 -6.22 -11.20 20.77
CA ALA A 54 -7.22 -10.37 21.44
C ALA A 54 -8.07 -9.51 20.50
N GLY A 55 -7.79 -9.52 19.19
CA GLY A 55 -8.40 -8.60 18.22
C GLY A 55 -7.83 -7.18 18.30
N HIS A 56 -8.29 -6.30 17.42
CA HIS A 56 -7.87 -4.89 17.42
C HIS A 56 -8.65 -4.10 18.46
N THR A 57 -8.10 -3.96 19.67
CA THR A 57 -8.75 -3.24 20.77
C THR A 57 -8.57 -1.71 20.70
N GLU A 58 -8.41 -1.18 19.48
CA GLU A 58 -8.21 0.24 19.14
C GLU A 58 -7.19 0.93 20.07
N GLY A 59 -7.60 1.97 20.81
CA GLY A 59 -6.73 2.75 21.69
C GLY A 59 -6.11 1.96 22.85
N THR A 60 -6.60 0.76 23.16
CA THR A 60 -6.03 -0.10 24.21
C THR A 60 -5.05 -1.15 23.67
N ALA A 61 -4.86 -1.23 22.35
CA ALA A 61 -4.02 -2.25 21.72
C ALA A 61 -2.54 -2.12 22.12
N GLU A 62 -2.08 -0.91 22.42
CA GLU A 62 -0.71 -0.65 22.89
C GLU A 62 -0.49 -1.15 24.32
N LEU A 63 -1.45 -0.90 25.23
CA LEU A 63 -1.40 -1.42 26.60
C LEU A 63 -1.46 -2.94 26.62
N ALA A 64 -2.30 -3.54 25.78
CA ALA A 64 -2.34 -4.99 25.62
C ALA A 64 -0.97 -5.54 25.21
N GLY A 65 -0.29 -4.91 24.24
CA GLY A 65 1.06 -5.29 23.80
C GLY A 65 2.10 -5.23 24.93
N ILE A 66 2.05 -4.18 25.77
CA ILE A 66 2.94 -4.05 26.94
C ILE A 66 2.67 -5.15 27.97
N ILE A 67 1.40 -5.46 28.24
CA ILE A 67 1.02 -6.53 29.17
C ILE A 67 1.52 -7.89 28.66
N LYS A 68 1.36 -8.17 27.36
CA LYS A 68 1.89 -9.37 26.70
C LYS A 68 3.41 -9.46 26.87
N LEU A 69 4.13 -8.37 26.60
CA LEU A 69 5.59 -8.35 26.73
C LEU A 69 6.03 -8.59 28.17
N SER A 70 5.37 -7.94 29.14
CA SER A 70 5.67 -8.12 30.57
C SER A 70 5.44 -9.57 31.01
N LEU A 71 4.32 -10.18 30.61
CA LEU A 71 4.03 -11.58 30.92
C LEU A 71 4.98 -12.54 30.20
N ALA A 72 5.36 -12.26 28.95
CA ALA A 72 6.32 -13.06 28.20
C ALA A 72 7.71 -13.08 28.87
N LEU A 73 8.16 -11.93 29.38
CA LEU A 73 9.42 -11.81 30.12
C LEU A 73 9.35 -12.52 31.47
N GLN A 74 8.26 -12.34 32.23
CA GLN A 74 8.08 -13.00 33.53
C GLN A 74 8.06 -14.54 33.39
N ASN A 75 7.42 -15.05 32.35
CA ASN A 75 7.28 -16.48 32.09
C ASN A 75 8.39 -17.05 31.19
N LYS A 76 9.37 -16.23 30.78
CA LYS A 76 10.48 -16.59 29.87
C LYS A 76 10.01 -17.35 28.61
N THR A 77 8.82 -17.02 28.13
CA THR A 77 8.14 -17.75 27.05
C THR A 77 7.61 -16.75 26.04
N ILE A 78 7.80 -17.03 24.75
CA ILE A 78 7.24 -16.22 23.67
C ILE A 78 5.88 -16.82 23.29
N PRO A 79 4.76 -16.14 23.56
CA PRO A 79 3.44 -16.66 23.24
C PRO A 79 3.24 -16.72 21.71
N PRO A 80 2.53 -17.74 21.19
CA PRO A 80 2.29 -17.91 19.76
C PRO A 80 1.38 -16.81 19.20
N ASN A 81 1.55 -16.47 17.92
CA ASN A 81 0.56 -15.69 17.16
C ASN A 81 -0.55 -16.65 16.67
N MET A 82 -1.80 -16.37 17.00
CA MET A 82 -2.93 -17.20 16.55
C MET A 82 -3.29 -16.87 15.09
N LEU A 83 -3.71 -17.85 14.28
CA LEU A 83 -4.04 -17.70 12.84
C LEU A 83 -2.85 -17.44 11.89
N PHE A 84 -1.63 -17.80 12.29
CA PHE A 84 -0.44 -17.68 11.44
C PHE A 84 -0.16 -19.00 10.70
N ASP A 85 -0.98 -19.33 9.71
CA ASP A 85 -0.86 -20.59 8.95
C ASP A 85 0.11 -20.49 7.75
N SER A 86 0.27 -19.30 7.18
CA SER A 86 1.17 -19.03 6.04
C SER A 86 1.58 -17.56 6.02
N LEU A 87 2.81 -17.27 5.59
CA LEU A 87 3.24 -15.89 5.31
C LEU A 87 2.33 -15.31 4.23
N MET A 88 1.82 -14.09 4.44
CA MET A 88 0.99 -13.43 3.43
C MET A 88 1.78 -13.31 2.12
N PRO A 89 1.32 -13.92 1.01
CA PRO A 89 1.97 -13.72 -0.27
C PRO A 89 1.88 -12.23 -0.64
N ARG A 90 2.99 -11.65 -1.11
CA ARG A 90 3.00 -10.29 -1.65
C ARG A 90 2.05 -10.26 -2.84
N GLN A 91 0.84 -9.75 -2.62
CA GLN A 91 -0.22 -9.79 -3.62
C GLN A 91 -0.18 -8.52 -4.46
N GLU A 92 0.37 -8.64 -5.68
CA GLU A 92 0.23 -7.66 -6.74
C GLU A 92 -1.26 -7.56 -7.09
N LEU A 93 -1.96 -6.53 -6.61
CA LEU A 93 -3.35 -6.32 -7.02
C LEU A 93 -3.37 -5.95 -8.52
N PRO A 94 -4.24 -6.57 -9.33
CA PRO A 94 -4.16 -6.52 -10.79
C PRO A 94 -4.47 -5.13 -11.39
N TRP A 95 -5.01 -4.20 -10.60
CA TRP A 95 -5.23 -2.81 -11.02
C TRP A 95 -5.34 -1.89 -9.80
N PHE A 96 -4.76 -0.69 -9.91
CA PHE A 96 -5.00 0.40 -8.96
C PHE A 96 -5.47 1.66 -9.70
N PRO A 97 -6.39 2.45 -9.11
CA PRO A 97 -6.61 3.82 -9.54
C PRO A 97 -5.47 4.71 -9.02
N PHE A 98 -4.71 5.30 -9.93
CA PHE A 98 -3.68 6.30 -9.63
C PHE A 98 -4.34 7.68 -9.60
N VAL A 99 -4.48 8.25 -8.41
CA VAL A 99 -5.16 9.53 -8.18
C VAL A 99 -4.15 10.66 -8.06
N PHE A 100 -4.30 11.69 -8.88
CA PHE A 100 -3.51 12.91 -8.82
C PHE A 100 -4.42 14.10 -8.53
N SER A 101 -3.93 15.04 -7.74
CA SER A 101 -4.66 16.26 -7.47
C SER A 101 -3.77 17.50 -7.52
N ALA A 102 -4.34 18.64 -7.89
CA ALA A 102 -3.62 19.90 -8.03
C ALA A 102 -4.54 21.09 -7.72
N GLY A 103 -3.93 22.23 -7.33
CA GLY A 103 -4.64 23.49 -7.13
C GLY A 103 -4.94 24.27 -8.41
N SER A 104 -4.31 23.90 -9.54
CA SER A 104 -4.54 24.53 -10.85
C SER A 104 -4.28 23.53 -11.99
N GLN A 105 -4.84 23.79 -13.18
CA GLN A 105 -4.56 22.98 -14.38
C GLN A 105 -3.07 23.00 -14.76
N ARG A 106 -2.38 24.15 -14.61
CA ARG A 106 -0.95 24.27 -14.90
C ARG A 106 -0.11 23.41 -13.96
N SER A 107 -0.44 23.41 -12.66
CA SER A 107 0.18 22.55 -11.66
C SER A 107 -0.11 21.07 -11.94
N MET A 108 -1.33 20.73 -12.36
CA MET A 108 -1.69 19.36 -12.74
C MET A 108 -0.80 18.86 -13.88
N LYS A 109 -0.66 19.63 -14.96
CA LYS A 109 0.23 19.27 -16.09
C LYS A 109 1.66 19.01 -15.65
N ASN A 110 2.20 19.87 -14.78
CA ASN A 110 3.56 19.71 -14.27
C ASN A 110 3.70 18.46 -13.39
N ILE A 111 2.73 18.18 -12.52
CA ILE A 111 2.72 16.98 -11.69
C ILE A 111 2.72 15.73 -12.58
N LEU A 112 1.79 15.65 -13.54
CA LEU A 112 1.68 14.48 -14.43
C LEU A 112 2.96 14.27 -15.25
N ARG A 113 3.55 15.34 -15.79
CA ARG A 113 4.82 15.27 -16.53
C ARG A 113 5.98 14.79 -15.64
N ASN A 114 6.10 15.34 -14.43
CA ASN A 114 7.16 14.94 -13.50
C ASN A 114 7.03 13.47 -13.10
N TYR A 115 5.81 13.00 -12.83
CA TYR A 115 5.57 11.59 -12.54
C TYR A 115 5.87 10.70 -13.75
N SER A 116 5.47 11.10 -14.97
CA SER A 116 5.83 10.36 -16.18
C SER A 116 7.34 10.23 -16.35
N SER A 117 8.10 11.32 -16.22
CA SER A 117 9.57 11.32 -16.27
C SER A 117 10.17 10.42 -15.19
N HIS A 118 9.71 10.55 -13.95
CA HIS A 118 10.21 9.76 -12.83
C HIS A 118 9.99 8.25 -13.03
N LEU A 119 8.83 7.84 -13.54
CA LEU A 119 8.51 6.45 -13.82
C LEU A 119 9.31 5.89 -15.02
N LYS A 120 9.68 6.73 -15.99
CA LYS A 120 10.58 6.35 -17.09
C LYS A 120 12.00 6.08 -16.60
N GLU A 121 12.47 6.88 -15.65
CA GLU A 121 13.81 6.74 -15.05
C GLU A 121 13.89 5.60 -14.03
N ASN A 122 12.83 5.36 -13.26
CA ASN A 122 12.82 4.41 -12.14
C ASN A 122 11.83 3.26 -12.41
N LYS A 123 12.19 2.38 -13.35
CA LYS A 123 11.34 1.25 -13.77
C LYS A 123 11.12 0.19 -12.68
N ASP A 124 11.98 0.16 -11.66
CA ASP A 124 11.86 -0.76 -10.51
C ASP A 124 10.81 -0.29 -9.48
N THR A 125 10.15 0.85 -9.72
CA THR A 125 9.12 1.36 -8.81
C THR A 125 7.91 0.43 -8.79
N SER A 126 7.60 -0.12 -7.61
CA SER A 126 6.39 -0.92 -7.44
C SER A 126 5.12 -0.07 -7.60
N LEU A 127 4.26 -0.47 -8.54
CA LEU A 127 3.01 0.22 -8.85
C LEU A 127 2.02 0.23 -7.68
N SER A 128 2.00 -0.82 -6.86
CA SER A 128 1.15 -0.92 -5.68
C SER A 128 1.54 0.12 -4.62
N ASN A 129 2.84 0.27 -4.36
CA ASN A 129 3.37 1.29 -3.45
C ASN A 129 3.09 2.71 -3.96
N LEU A 130 3.23 2.93 -5.28
CA LEU A 130 2.91 4.21 -5.90
C LEU A 130 1.42 4.55 -5.74
N ALA A 131 0.53 3.60 -6.05
CA ALA A 131 -0.91 3.78 -5.92
C ALA A 131 -1.31 4.07 -4.46
N TRP A 132 -0.77 3.29 -3.52
CA TRP A 132 -0.99 3.51 -2.09
C TRP A 132 -0.53 4.89 -1.64
N THR A 133 0.65 5.32 -2.08
CA THR A 133 1.21 6.63 -1.75
C THR A 133 0.33 7.76 -2.29
N LEU A 134 -0.14 7.63 -3.53
CA LEU A 134 -1.04 8.61 -4.15
C LEU A 134 -2.40 8.68 -3.44
N HIS A 135 -2.89 7.56 -2.92
CA HIS A 135 -4.20 7.49 -2.26
C HIS A 135 -4.17 7.93 -0.79
N SER A 136 -3.19 7.43 -0.02
CA SER A 136 -3.20 7.53 1.45
C SER A 136 -2.30 8.64 1.98
N ARG A 137 -1.33 9.13 1.19
CA ARG A 137 -0.29 10.08 1.65
C ARG A 137 -0.37 11.44 0.99
N LYS A 138 -1.25 11.66 0.01
CA LYS A 138 -1.41 12.95 -0.68
C LYS A 138 -2.72 13.62 -0.33
N THR A 139 -2.64 14.92 -0.05
CA THR A 139 -3.81 15.78 0.12
C THR A 139 -4.55 15.92 -1.21
N LEU A 140 -5.87 15.70 -1.19
CA LEU A 140 -6.73 15.90 -2.35
C LEU A 140 -7.09 17.38 -2.50
N LEU A 141 -6.68 17.98 -3.62
CA LEU A 141 -6.95 19.37 -3.98
C LEU A 141 -8.16 19.49 -4.93
N GLY A 142 -8.58 20.73 -5.20
CA GLY A 142 -9.82 21.03 -5.91
C GLY A 142 -9.91 20.53 -7.36
N LEU A 143 -8.78 20.19 -8.00
CA LEU A 143 -8.73 19.54 -9.31
C LEU A 143 -8.18 18.11 -9.12
N GLY A 144 -9.00 17.10 -9.40
CA GLY A 144 -8.60 15.69 -9.33
C GLY A 144 -8.59 15.03 -10.72
N ALA A 145 -7.67 14.08 -10.91
CA ALA A 145 -7.62 13.17 -12.05
C ALA A 145 -7.32 11.76 -11.54
N SER A 146 -8.04 10.76 -12.05
CA SER A 146 -7.83 9.35 -11.70
C SER A 146 -7.55 8.55 -12.96
N PHE A 147 -6.51 7.72 -12.92
CA PHE A 147 -6.09 6.86 -14.02
C PHE A 147 -6.06 5.40 -13.57
N ALA A 148 -6.77 4.52 -14.28
CA ALA A 148 -6.63 3.09 -14.08
C ALA A 148 -5.52 2.55 -14.99
N ALA A 149 -4.54 1.82 -14.46
CA ALA A 149 -3.53 1.14 -15.25
C ALA A 149 -3.21 -0.24 -14.67
N ALA A 150 -2.98 -1.21 -15.57
CA ALA A 150 -2.59 -2.57 -15.23
C ALA A 150 -1.05 -2.77 -15.29
N GLY A 151 -0.31 -1.78 -15.79
CA GLY A 151 1.13 -1.86 -15.94
C GLY A 151 1.78 -0.47 -16.13
N MET A 152 3.10 -0.44 -15.96
CA MET A 152 3.89 0.81 -15.91
C MET A 152 3.81 1.57 -17.24
N ASP A 153 3.98 0.89 -18.38
CA ASP A 153 3.94 1.52 -19.70
C ASP A 153 2.56 2.14 -20.02
N GLN A 154 1.49 1.45 -19.62
CA GLN A 154 0.13 1.93 -19.78
C GLN A 154 -0.12 3.16 -18.90
N LEU A 155 0.41 3.17 -17.68
CA LEU A 155 0.33 4.34 -16.80
C LEU A 155 1.07 5.53 -17.41
N ILE A 156 2.31 5.34 -17.86
CA ILE A 156 3.14 6.38 -18.49
C ILE A 156 2.42 6.99 -19.70
N THR A 157 1.88 6.15 -20.59
CA THR A 157 1.16 6.62 -21.78
C THR A 157 -0.06 7.47 -21.41
N LYS A 158 -0.82 7.06 -20.38
CA LYS A 158 -1.96 7.83 -19.89
C LYS A 158 -1.55 9.16 -19.25
N LEU A 159 -0.44 9.18 -18.50
CA LEU A 159 0.08 10.40 -17.90
C LEU A 159 0.60 11.39 -18.94
N ASP A 160 1.31 10.91 -19.97
CA ASP A 160 1.81 11.73 -21.07
C ASP A 160 0.64 12.37 -21.84
N ALA A 161 -0.35 11.58 -22.24
CA ALA A 161 -1.55 12.07 -22.92
C ALA A 161 -2.31 13.10 -22.07
N ALA A 162 -2.46 12.84 -20.77
CA ALA A 162 -3.13 13.77 -19.84
C ALA A 162 -2.32 15.05 -19.58
N SER A 163 -1.00 15.03 -19.73
CA SER A 163 -0.15 16.22 -19.57
C SER A 163 -0.33 17.22 -20.72
N GLU A 164 -0.64 16.74 -21.92
CA GLU A 164 -0.92 17.56 -23.09
C GLU A 164 -2.35 18.09 -23.07
N SER A 165 -3.32 17.19 -22.86
CA SER A 165 -4.76 17.47 -22.87
C SER A 165 -5.44 16.99 -21.58
N PRO A 166 -5.34 17.76 -20.48
CA PRO A 166 -5.81 17.34 -19.17
C PRO A 166 -7.32 17.32 -19.01
N ASN A 167 -8.11 17.71 -20.02
CA ASN A 167 -9.58 17.67 -19.96
C ASN A 167 -10.16 16.39 -20.58
N ASP A 168 -9.36 15.62 -21.32
CA ASP A 168 -9.83 14.51 -22.16
C ASP A 168 -9.44 13.14 -21.59
N VAL A 169 -8.57 13.13 -20.58
CA VAL A 169 -7.97 11.90 -20.03
C VAL A 169 -8.14 11.89 -18.51
N GLY A 170 -9.20 11.24 -18.04
CA GLY A 170 -9.45 10.97 -16.62
C GLY A 170 -10.82 11.42 -16.14
N THR A 171 -11.28 10.83 -15.03
CA THR A 171 -12.52 11.29 -14.38
C THR A 171 -12.21 12.54 -13.56
N HIS A 172 -12.69 13.71 -14.01
CA HIS A 172 -12.53 14.95 -13.28
C HIS A 172 -13.62 15.10 -12.22
N GLY A 173 -13.21 15.05 -10.96
CA GLY A 173 -14.03 15.58 -9.88
C GLY A 173 -13.93 17.09 -9.90
N SER A 174 -14.96 17.78 -10.37
CA SER A 174 -15.13 19.19 -10.00
C SER A 174 -15.42 19.22 -8.50
N SER A 175 -14.73 20.08 -7.75
CA SER A 175 -14.95 20.33 -6.32
C SER A 175 -16.32 20.97 -6.08
N VAL A 176 -17.39 20.26 -6.42
CA VAL A 176 -18.71 20.58 -5.96
C VAL A 176 -18.73 20.15 -4.50
N LYS A 177 -18.86 21.12 -3.59
CA LYS A 177 -19.03 20.97 -2.12
C LYS A 177 -20.27 20.15 -1.70
N ARG A 178 -20.74 19.22 -2.53
CA ARG A 178 -21.85 18.33 -2.21
C ARG A 178 -21.29 16.95 -1.93
N GLN A 179 -21.67 16.38 -0.78
CA GLN A 179 -21.45 14.96 -0.56
C GLN A 179 -22.15 14.19 -1.70
N PRO A 180 -21.43 13.31 -2.42
CA PRO A 180 -22.03 12.55 -3.50
C PRO A 180 -23.11 11.64 -2.91
N LYS A 181 -24.32 11.70 -3.47
CA LYS A 181 -25.37 10.73 -3.15
C LYS A 181 -25.13 9.50 -4.02
N ILE A 182 -24.89 8.36 -3.39
CA ILE A 182 -24.67 7.09 -4.08
C ILE A 182 -26.02 6.39 -4.24
N LEU A 183 -26.40 6.09 -5.48
CA LEU A 183 -27.52 5.21 -5.80
C LEU A 183 -26.95 3.89 -6.31
N ALA A 184 -27.16 2.80 -5.56
CA ALA A 184 -26.81 1.48 -6.01
C ALA A 184 -27.88 0.96 -6.99
N VAL A 185 -27.48 0.65 -8.22
CA VAL A 185 -28.35 0.05 -9.24
C VAL A 185 -27.91 -1.39 -9.45
N PHE A 186 -28.81 -2.34 -9.21
CA PHE A 186 -28.57 -3.76 -9.43
C PHE A 186 -29.10 -4.15 -10.81
N SER A 187 -28.24 -4.73 -11.65
CA SER A 187 -28.63 -5.20 -12.97
C SER A 187 -29.54 -6.44 -12.87
N GLY A 188 -30.63 -6.47 -13.65
CA GLY A 188 -31.53 -7.63 -13.73
C GLY A 188 -30.94 -8.84 -14.47
N HIS A 189 -31.71 -9.93 -14.54
CA HIS A 189 -31.32 -11.26 -15.05
C HIS A 189 -30.84 -11.30 -16.53
N GLY A 190 -30.93 -10.19 -17.27
CA GLY A 190 -30.51 -10.08 -18.68
C GLY A 190 -29.13 -9.44 -18.94
N ALA A 191 -28.41 -8.97 -17.91
CA ALA A 191 -27.14 -8.23 -18.07
C ALA A 191 -25.87 -9.11 -18.11
N GLN A 192 -26.03 -10.42 -18.27
CA GLN A 192 -24.93 -11.39 -18.27
C GLN A 192 -24.20 -11.40 -19.62
N GLY A 193 -22.99 -10.83 -19.65
CA GLY A 193 -22.09 -10.87 -20.81
C GLY A 193 -21.23 -12.14 -20.82
N ILE A 194 -20.80 -12.57 -22.02
CA ILE A 194 -20.07 -13.84 -22.31
C ILE A 194 -18.75 -14.01 -21.51
N ARG A 195 -18.32 -13.03 -20.72
CA ARG A 195 -17.03 -13.04 -20.01
C ARG A 195 -17.06 -12.37 -18.62
N ALA A 196 -18.19 -12.42 -17.92
CA ALA A 196 -18.41 -11.65 -16.68
C ALA A 196 -17.50 -12.02 -15.47
N SER A 197 -16.75 -13.13 -15.53
CA SER A 197 -15.76 -13.47 -14.50
C SER A 197 -14.71 -14.44 -15.05
N GLY A 198 -13.83 -13.94 -15.93
CA GLY A 198 -12.60 -14.66 -16.29
C GLY A 198 -11.53 -14.45 -15.22
N ARG A 199 -11.39 -15.40 -14.30
CA ARG A 199 -10.21 -15.53 -13.44
C ARG A 199 -9.04 -15.94 -14.34
N ALA A 200 -8.02 -15.10 -14.46
CA ALA A 200 -6.70 -15.44 -15.00
C ALA A 200 -5.75 -15.67 -13.83
#